data_AF-A0A6N9H4M6-F1
#
_entry.id   AF-A0A6N9H4M6-F1
#
_cell.length_a   1.000
_cell.length_b   1.000
_cell.length_c   1.000
_cell.angle_alpha   90.00
_cell.angle_beta   90.00
_cell.angle_gamma   90.00
#
_symmetry.space_group_name_H-M   'P 1'
#
loop_
_entity.id
_entity.type
_entity.pdbx_description
1 polymer ?
#
loop_
_entity_poly.entity_id
_entity_poly.type
_entity_poly.pdbx_seq_one_letter_code
_entity_poly.pdbx_strand_id
1 'polypeptide(L)'
;MPSALPTLLTSLALAALVEHRIAPDHAVSLFADSEEPVPFALADPALGGQPRGLLLWAADARAAGIDGFRCQLVHPSLPYAVPRVDRALARPIARAGAVIVAEAAGTARAVLVLDDEGGFTAAECAPVPYAPLFSASAAEAVRELRQTVMEGLGTVERLGRRAPEAVRGLAWRDWQADMGGPGLRDELSALLPDPAQAMPLHAALDIHDALSPILAPATLEPPELGHLLARLHPAAADVVATITRGV
;
A
#
# COMPACT_ATOMS: atom_id res chain seq x y z
N MET A 1 3.23 1.59 13.97
CA MET A 1 3.71 2.27 12.75
C MET A 1 2.60 3.20 12.29
N PRO A 2 2.89 4.28 11.54
CA PRO A 2 1.82 5.08 10.95
C PRO A 2 0.99 4.21 10.00
N SER A 3 -0.31 4.54 9.88
CA SER A 3 -1.21 3.87 8.94
C SER A 3 -0.70 4.01 7.51
N ALA A 4 -0.80 2.96 6.71
CA ALA A 4 -0.44 3.02 5.30
C ALA A 4 -1.56 3.60 4.41
N LEU A 5 -2.74 3.90 4.98
CA LEU A 5 -3.92 4.42 4.25
C LEU A 5 -3.67 5.75 3.53
N PRO A 6 -3.07 6.78 4.17
CA PRO A 6 -2.85 8.06 3.48
C PRO A 6 -1.93 7.89 2.27
N THR A 7 -0.92 7.03 2.40
CA THR A 7 0.02 6.70 1.30
C THR A 7 -0.70 5.98 0.17
N LEU A 8 -1.59 5.03 0.50
CA LEU A 8 -2.41 4.33 -0.47
C LEU A 8 -3.34 5.30 -1.24
N LEU A 9 -4.13 6.10 -0.52
CA LEU A 9 -5.05 7.06 -1.12
C LEU A 9 -4.30 8.05 -2.02
N THR A 10 -3.15 8.53 -1.57
CA THR A 10 -2.29 9.43 -2.36
C THR A 10 -1.80 8.75 -3.64
N SER A 11 -1.37 7.48 -3.58
CA SER A 11 -0.93 6.75 -4.77
C SER A 11 -2.04 6.60 -5.81
N LEU A 12 -3.26 6.25 -5.37
CA LEU A 12 -4.41 6.07 -6.24
C LEU A 12 -4.91 7.40 -6.81
N ALA A 13 -4.93 8.46 -6.00
CA ALA A 13 -5.28 9.81 -6.44
C ALA A 13 -4.30 10.34 -7.49
N LEU A 14 -2.99 10.13 -7.28
CA LEU A 14 -1.96 10.49 -8.27
C LEU A 14 -2.16 9.76 -9.60
N ALA A 15 -2.38 8.45 -9.56
CA ALA A 15 -2.65 7.66 -10.76
C ALA A 15 -3.91 8.17 -11.49
N ALA A 16 -5.02 8.34 -10.77
CA ALA A 16 -6.27 8.82 -11.34
C ALA A 16 -6.17 10.25 -11.92
N LEU A 17 -5.38 11.14 -11.31
CA LEU A 17 -5.13 12.49 -11.81
C LEU A 17 -4.23 12.49 -13.05
N VAL A 18 -3.14 11.72 -13.05
CA VAL A 18 -2.24 11.62 -14.21
C VAL A 18 -2.96 11.04 -15.42
N GLU A 19 -3.87 10.10 -15.21
CA GLU A 19 -4.72 9.51 -16.26
C GLU A 19 -5.97 10.34 -16.63
N HIS A 20 -6.24 11.46 -15.94
CA HIS A 20 -7.47 12.25 -16.08
C HIS A 20 -8.77 11.48 -15.85
N ARG A 21 -8.75 10.44 -15.00
CA ARG A 21 -9.95 9.68 -14.63
C ARG A 21 -10.86 10.43 -13.65
N ILE A 22 -10.30 11.33 -12.85
CA ILE A 22 -11.03 12.13 -11.88
C ILE A 22 -10.73 13.62 -12.04
N ALA A 23 -11.71 14.46 -11.69
CA ALA A 23 -11.50 15.90 -11.59
C ALA A 23 -10.68 16.24 -10.34
N PRO A 24 -9.84 17.30 -10.37
CA PRO A 24 -9.03 17.70 -9.23
C PRO A 24 -9.81 17.97 -7.94
N ASP A 25 -10.93 18.68 -8.06
CA ASP A 25 -11.77 19.02 -6.90
C ASP A 25 -12.38 17.76 -6.28
N HIS A 26 -12.69 16.75 -7.10
CA HIS A 26 -13.17 15.46 -6.61
C HIS A 26 -12.07 14.73 -5.83
N ALA A 27 -10.83 14.73 -6.32
CA ALA A 27 -9.70 14.15 -5.58
C ALA A 27 -9.56 14.78 -4.18
N VAL A 28 -9.69 16.11 -4.08
CA VAL A 28 -9.63 16.84 -2.80
C VAL A 28 -10.80 16.47 -1.89
N SER A 29 -12.03 16.37 -2.41
CA SER A 29 -13.19 15.95 -1.62
C SER A 29 -13.01 14.54 -1.05
N LEU A 30 -12.42 13.60 -1.78
CA LEU A 30 -12.21 12.23 -1.30
C LEU A 30 -11.29 12.18 -0.06
N PHE A 31 -10.26 13.02 0.00
CA PHE A 31 -9.43 13.14 1.20
C PHE A 31 -10.22 13.72 2.38
N ALA A 32 -11.01 14.77 2.13
CA ALA A 32 -11.85 15.39 3.16
C ALA A 32 -12.90 14.41 3.72
N ASP A 33 -13.56 13.64 2.85
CA ASP A 33 -14.56 12.64 3.21
C ASP A 33 -13.93 11.46 3.97
N SER A 34 -12.65 11.18 3.73
CA SER A 34 -11.87 10.16 4.44
C SER A 34 -11.23 10.66 5.75
N GLU A 35 -11.44 11.93 6.11
CA GLU A 35 -10.79 12.60 7.24
C GLU A 35 -9.24 12.61 7.17
N GLU A 36 -8.68 12.47 5.96
CA GLU A 36 -7.23 12.43 5.71
C GLU A 36 -6.72 13.79 5.20
N PRO A 37 -5.48 14.20 5.53
CA PRO A 37 -4.92 15.44 5.03
C PRO A 37 -4.68 15.35 3.52
N VAL A 38 -5.03 16.43 2.80
CA VAL A 38 -4.72 16.54 1.36
C VAL A 38 -3.21 16.64 1.19
N PRO A 39 -2.58 15.74 0.40
CA PRO A 39 -1.13 15.70 0.32
C PRO A 39 -0.50 16.95 -0.27
N PHE A 40 0.64 17.36 0.31
CA PHE A 40 1.38 18.55 -0.10
C PHE A 40 2.87 18.24 -0.28
N ALA A 41 3.43 18.57 -1.45
CA ALA A 41 4.85 18.37 -1.72
C ALA A 41 5.68 19.40 -0.96
N LEU A 42 6.41 18.96 0.06
CA LEU A 42 7.31 19.80 0.87
C LEU A 42 8.67 19.98 0.19
N ALA A 43 9.17 18.91 -0.41
CA ALA A 43 10.43 18.89 -1.12
C ALA A 43 10.35 17.93 -2.30
N ASP A 44 10.87 18.37 -3.45
CA ASP A 44 10.83 17.59 -4.68
C ASP A 44 12.19 17.58 -5.41
N PRO A 45 13.22 16.92 -4.85
CA PRO A 45 14.44 16.63 -5.59
C PRO A 45 14.24 15.86 -6.90
N ALA A 46 13.15 15.10 -7.06
CA ALA A 46 12.93 14.24 -8.20
C ALA A 46 12.52 14.99 -9.48
N LEU A 47 11.54 15.88 -9.37
CA LEU A 47 11.05 16.70 -10.48
C LEU A 47 11.60 18.13 -10.43
N GLY A 48 12.12 18.54 -9.28
CA GLY A 48 12.46 19.94 -9.00
C GLY A 48 11.22 20.80 -8.78
N GLY A 49 11.40 21.93 -8.12
CA GLY A 49 10.34 22.94 -7.96
C GLY A 49 10.19 23.47 -6.54
N GLN A 50 9.24 24.39 -6.40
CA GLN A 50 8.81 24.94 -5.10
C GLN A 50 7.73 24.04 -4.47
N PRO A 51 7.53 24.11 -3.14
CA PRO A 51 6.46 23.37 -2.48
C PRO A 51 5.10 23.64 -3.11
N ARG A 52 4.31 22.57 -3.35
CA ARG A 52 3.06 22.64 -4.12
C ARG A 52 2.08 21.54 -3.73
N GLY A 53 0.78 21.81 -3.94
CA GLY A 53 -0.27 20.82 -3.68
C GLY A 53 -0.27 19.67 -4.70
N LEU A 54 -0.95 18.59 -4.33
CA LEU A 54 -1.05 17.34 -5.10
C LEU A 54 -1.38 17.54 -6.59
N LEU A 55 -2.33 18.43 -6.91
CA LEU A 55 -2.76 18.67 -8.29
C LEU A 55 -1.64 19.19 -9.20
N LEU A 56 -0.93 20.22 -8.74
CA LEU A 56 0.18 20.81 -9.50
C LEU A 56 1.31 19.79 -9.63
N TRP A 57 1.57 19.05 -8.55
CA TRP A 57 2.57 18.00 -8.57
C TRP A 57 2.24 16.88 -9.58
N ALA A 58 0.99 16.41 -9.64
CA ALA A 58 0.55 15.40 -10.59
C ALA A 58 0.71 15.87 -12.05
N ALA A 59 0.40 17.14 -12.34
CA ALA A 59 0.61 17.72 -13.65
C ALA A 59 2.10 17.76 -14.05
N ASP A 60 2.98 18.14 -13.12
CA ASP A 60 4.43 18.16 -13.33
C ASP A 60 5.00 16.74 -13.49
N ALA A 61 4.51 15.78 -12.71
CA ALA A 61 4.89 14.37 -12.82
C ALA A 61 4.58 13.83 -14.22
N ARG A 62 3.36 14.09 -14.71
CA ARG A 62 2.96 13.74 -16.07
C ARG A 62 3.84 14.42 -17.13
N ALA A 63 4.14 15.70 -16.97
CA ALA A 63 5.02 16.43 -17.89
C ALA A 63 6.44 15.83 -17.93
N ALA A 64 6.90 15.27 -16.81
CA ALA A 64 8.15 14.53 -16.71
C ALA A 64 8.08 13.07 -17.23
N GLY A 65 6.93 12.66 -17.77
CA GLY A 65 6.72 11.32 -18.33
C GLY A 65 6.41 10.23 -17.31
N ILE A 66 6.06 10.59 -16.07
CA ILE A 66 5.53 9.63 -15.10
C ILE A 66 4.12 9.24 -15.53
N ASP A 67 3.89 7.93 -15.63
CA ASP A 67 2.66 7.33 -16.13
C ASP A 67 2.04 6.31 -15.16
N GLY A 68 2.71 6.02 -14.03
CA GLY A 68 2.19 5.07 -13.04
C GLY A 68 2.66 5.37 -11.62
N PHE A 69 1.87 4.94 -10.65
CA PHE A 69 2.17 5.05 -9.22
C PHE A 69 1.78 3.76 -8.52
N ARG A 70 2.69 3.18 -7.74
CA ARG A 70 2.36 2.04 -6.88
C ARG A 70 2.61 2.37 -5.42
N CYS A 71 1.75 1.87 -4.55
CA CYS A 71 2.00 1.85 -3.12
C CYS A 71 2.85 0.63 -2.78
N GLN A 72 3.96 0.85 -2.08
CA GLN A 72 4.86 -0.19 -1.60
C GLN A 72 4.87 -0.17 -0.08
N LEU A 73 4.34 -1.24 0.53
CA LEU A 73 4.41 -1.41 1.97
C LEU A 73 5.85 -1.68 2.42
N VAL A 74 6.22 -1.12 3.57
CA VAL A 74 7.57 -1.16 4.15
C VAL A 74 7.49 -1.71 5.55
N HIS A 75 8.05 -2.91 5.75
CA HIS A 75 8.13 -3.52 7.08
C HIS A 75 9.32 -4.51 7.13
N PRO A 76 10.00 -4.70 8.27
CA PRO A 76 11.18 -5.58 8.36
C PRO A 76 10.94 -7.05 7.99
N SER A 77 9.71 -7.55 8.13
CA SER A 77 9.34 -8.92 7.73
C SER A 77 9.10 -9.09 6.23
N LEU A 78 9.01 -7.99 5.48
CA LEU A 78 8.73 -7.99 4.04
C LEU A 78 10.04 -7.97 3.24
N PRO A 79 10.06 -8.60 2.05
CA PRO A 79 11.15 -8.38 1.10
C PRO A 79 11.27 -6.89 0.77
N TYR A 80 12.49 -6.36 0.81
CA TYR A 80 12.73 -4.96 0.50
C TYR A 80 12.58 -4.71 -1.01
N ALA A 81 11.51 -4.03 -1.39
CA ALA A 81 11.16 -3.76 -2.80
C ALA A 81 11.17 -2.25 -3.15
N VAL A 82 11.56 -1.38 -2.22
CA VAL A 82 11.67 0.06 -2.47
C VAL A 82 12.94 0.34 -3.29
N PRO A 83 12.85 1.06 -4.43
CA PRO A 83 14.02 1.46 -5.20
C PRO A 83 15.05 2.22 -4.36
N ARG A 84 16.33 2.07 -4.71
CA ARG A 84 17.42 2.72 -3.97
C ARG A 84 17.35 4.23 -4.13
N VAL A 85 17.27 4.95 -3.01
CA VAL A 85 17.34 6.41 -2.93
C VAL A 85 18.63 6.87 -2.23
N ASP A 86 18.83 8.18 -2.11
CA ASP A 86 19.88 8.76 -1.29
C ASP A 86 19.79 8.27 0.18
N ARG A 87 20.96 8.10 0.82
CA ARG A 87 21.07 7.60 2.19
C ARG A 87 20.35 8.49 3.21
N ALA A 88 20.21 9.79 2.95
CA ALA A 88 19.47 10.72 3.81
C ALA A 88 18.01 10.30 4.02
N LEU A 89 17.42 9.60 3.04
CA LEU A 89 16.02 9.18 3.05
C LEU A 89 15.80 7.75 3.54
N ALA A 90 16.88 6.99 3.80
CA ALA A 90 16.77 5.62 4.28
C ALA A 90 15.98 5.51 5.59
N ARG A 91 16.19 6.45 6.53
CA ARG A 91 15.50 6.45 7.82
C ARG A 91 14.03 6.88 7.74
N PRO A 92 13.67 7.96 7.00
CA PRO A 92 12.27 8.26 6.71
C PRO A 92 11.51 7.08 6.10
N ILE A 93 12.06 6.46 5.05
CA ILE A 93 11.43 5.30 4.37
C ILE A 93 11.19 4.16 5.36
N ALA A 94 12.18 3.80 6.17
CA ALA A 94 12.06 2.72 7.14
C ALA A 94 11.00 2.98 8.23
N ARG A 95 10.53 4.22 8.39
CA ARG A 95 9.53 4.62 9.40
C ARG A 95 8.13 4.82 8.84
N ALA A 96 8.00 5.09 7.55
CA ALA A 96 6.75 5.50 6.92
C ALA A 96 5.68 4.41 6.81
N GLY A 97 6.04 3.12 6.98
CA GLY A 97 5.12 1.99 6.85
C GLY A 97 4.68 1.67 5.41
N ALA A 98 4.61 2.69 4.55
CA ALA A 98 4.49 2.56 3.11
C ALA A 98 5.19 3.73 2.41
N VAL A 99 5.47 3.57 1.12
CA VAL A 99 5.96 4.63 0.23
C VAL A 99 5.24 4.54 -1.12
N ILE A 100 5.22 5.62 -1.88
CA ILE A 100 4.73 5.60 -3.27
C ILE A 100 5.94 5.54 -4.18
N VAL A 101 5.91 4.67 -5.17
CA VAL A 101 6.92 4.66 -6.22
C VAL A 101 6.28 5.12 -7.52
N ALA A 102 6.79 6.24 -8.04
CA ALA A 102 6.41 6.78 -9.33
C ALA A 102 7.21 6.12 -10.45
N GLU A 103 6.53 5.75 -11.52
CA GLU A 103 7.08 5.03 -12.66
C GLU A 103 6.90 5.78 -13.97
N ALA A 104 7.83 5.54 -14.89
CA ALA A 104 7.69 5.90 -16.30
C ALA A 104 7.94 4.61 -17.11
N ALA A 105 6.97 4.21 -17.93
CA ALA A 105 7.01 2.99 -18.74
C ALA A 105 7.44 1.74 -17.92
N GLY A 106 6.91 1.60 -16.70
CA GLY A 106 7.20 0.48 -15.80
C GLY A 106 8.59 0.48 -15.15
N THR A 107 9.34 1.58 -15.25
CA THR A 107 10.63 1.78 -14.58
C THR A 107 10.49 2.83 -13.49
N ALA A 108 10.99 2.53 -12.29
CA ALA A 108 10.96 3.48 -11.17
C ALA A 108 11.74 4.76 -11.49
N ARG A 109 11.18 5.92 -11.12
CA ARG A 109 11.78 7.25 -11.31
C ARG A 109 11.91 8.01 -10.00
N ALA A 110 10.89 7.94 -9.14
CA ALA A 110 10.91 8.59 -7.85
C ALA A 110 10.27 7.73 -6.77
N VAL A 111 10.68 7.97 -5.52
CA VAL A 111 10.03 7.45 -4.32
C VAL A 111 9.48 8.64 -3.53
N LEU A 112 8.19 8.62 -3.23
CA LEU A 112 7.54 9.60 -2.38
C LEU A 112 7.34 9.01 -0.99
N VAL A 113 7.72 9.78 0.01
CA VAL A 113 7.54 9.43 1.42
C VAL A 113 6.63 10.47 2.02
N LEU A 114 5.50 10.02 2.55
CA LEU A 114 4.57 10.87 3.29
C LEU A 114 5.01 10.96 4.74
N ASP A 115 4.80 12.12 5.34
CA ASP A 115 4.83 12.33 6.78
C ASP A 115 3.42 12.24 7.38
N ASP A 116 3.36 12.30 8.71
CA ASP A 116 2.12 12.16 9.47
C ASP A 116 1.18 13.39 9.34
N GLU A 117 1.66 14.49 8.75
CA GLU A 117 0.91 15.75 8.56
C GLU A 117 0.37 15.91 7.12
N GLY A 118 0.55 14.88 6.28
CA GLY A 118 0.16 14.92 4.85
C GLY A 118 1.17 15.63 3.96
N GLY A 119 2.31 16.04 4.50
CA GLY A 119 3.45 16.45 3.69
C GLY A 119 4.07 15.24 2.99
N PHE A 120 4.62 15.42 1.80
CA PHE A 120 5.46 14.39 1.18
C PHE A 120 6.75 14.96 0.60
N THR A 121 7.77 14.11 0.59
CA THR A 121 9.06 14.34 -0.08
C THR A 121 9.21 13.40 -1.26
N ALA A 122 9.43 13.94 -2.46
CA ALA A 122 9.65 13.17 -3.68
C ALA A 122 11.15 13.07 -4.01
N ALA A 123 11.70 11.87 -3.94
CA ALA A 123 13.12 11.63 -4.08
C ALA A 123 13.46 10.90 -5.38
N GLU A 124 14.54 11.34 -6.04
CA GLU A 124 15.09 10.58 -7.16
C GLU A 124 15.56 9.20 -6.66
N CYS A 125 15.33 8.18 -7.48
CA CYS A 125 15.74 6.82 -7.18
C CYS A 125 16.48 6.17 -8.35
N ALA A 126 17.20 5.09 -8.07
CA ALA A 126 17.84 4.30 -9.11
C ALA A 126 16.76 3.73 -10.07
N PRO A 127 16.97 3.79 -11.40
CA PRO A 127 16.03 3.25 -12.35
C PRO A 127 16.02 1.73 -12.26
N VAL A 128 14.90 1.18 -11.78
CA VAL A 128 14.71 -0.25 -11.61
C VAL A 128 13.35 -0.63 -12.23
N PRO A 129 13.33 -1.56 -13.21
CA PRO A 129 12.08 -2.14 -13.69
C PRO A 129 11.39 -2.87 -12.55
N TYR A 130 10.08 -2.76 -12.48
CA TYR A 130 9.33 -3.57 -11.54
C TYR A 130 9.36 -5.04 -11.95
N ALA A 131 9.71 -5.89 -10.98
CA ALA A 131 9.61 -7.33 -11.08
C ALA A 131 8.85 -7.83 -9.84
N PRO A 132 7.59 -8.31 -9.99
CA PRO A 132 6.86 -8.85 -8.86
C PRO A 132 7.57 -10.10 -8.34
N LEU A 133 7.59 -10.27 -7.01
CA LEU A 133 8.24 -11.42 -6.38
C LEU A 133 7.29 -12.62 -6.23
N PHE A 134 5.98 -12.39 -6.13
CA PHE A 134 5.01 -13.44 -5.76
C PHE A 134 3.92 -13.60 -6.83
N SER A 135 3.06 -12.62 -7.05
CA SER A 135 1.96 -12.73 -8.02
C SER A 135 2.21 -11.94 -9.30
N ALA A 136 1.77 -12.50 -10.44
CA ALA A 136 1.87 -11.81 -11.73
C ALA A 136 0.68 -10.87 -11.98
N SER A 137 -0.41 -10.99 -11.22
CA SER A 137 -1.64 -10.19 -11.38
C SER A 137 -2.37 -9.92 -10.07
N ALA A 138 -3.21 -8.87 -10.06
CA ALA A 138 -4.06 -8.53 -8.91
C ALA A 138 -5.02 -9.67 -8.52
N ALA A 139 -5.63 -10.35 -9.51
CA ALA A 139 -6.54 -11.45 -9.25
C ALA A 139 -5.84 -12.64 -8.58
N GLU A 140 -4.60 -12.94 -8.97
CA GLU A 140 -3.79 -13.97 -8.32
C GLU A 140 -3.41 -13.59 -6.89
N ALA A 141 -2.98 -12.34 -6.68
CA ALA A 141 -2.63 -11.83 -5.36
C ALA A 141 -3.82 -11.88 -4.39
N VAL A 142 -5.01 -11.43 -4.82
CA VAL A 142 -6.23 -11.46 -4.02
C VAL A 142 -6.64 -12.90 -3.69
N ARG A 143 -6.51 -13.82 -4.65
CA ARG A 143 -6.79 -15.25 -4.43
C ARG A 143 -5.85 -15.84 -3.38
N GLU A 144 -4.55 -15.58 -3.48
CA GLU A 144 -3.57 -16.08 -2.51
C GLU A 144 -3.79 -15.48 -1.11
N LEU A 145 -4.08 -14.17 -1.02
CA LEU A 145 -4.40 -13.52 0.24
C LEU A 145 -5.64 -14.13 0.88
N ARG A 146 -6.72 -14.31 0.11
CA ARG A 146 -7.96 -14.93 0.59
C ARG A 146 -7.71 -16.36 1.08
N GLN A 147 -6.95 -17.15 0.33
CA GLN A 147 -6.59 -18.51 0.74
C GLN A 147 -5.80 -18.50 2.06
N THR A 148 -4.82 -17.61 2.19
CA THR A 148 -4.00 -17.48 3.40
C THR A 148 -4.82 -17.05 4.61
N VAL A 149 -5.76 -16.12 4.45
CA VAL A 149 -6.70 -15.71 5.51
C VAL A 149 -7.60 -16.86 5.94
N MET A 150 -8.12 -17.66 5.00
CA MET A 150 -8.94 -18.83 5.30
C MET A 150 -8.16 -19.91 6.07
N GLU A 151 -6.94 -20.22 5.63
CA GLU A 151 -6.02 -21.11 6.34
C GLU A 151 -5.71 -20.60 7.75
N GLY A 152 -5.58 -19.28 7.89
CA GLY A 152 -5.29 -18.62 9.15
C GLY A 152 -6.42 -18.71 10.15
N LEU A 153 -7.65 -18.40 9.72
CA LEU A 153 -8.84 -18.55 10.54
C LEU A 153 -8.98 -20.00 11.04
N GLY A 154 -8.87 -20.99 10.14
CA GLY A 154 -8.95 -22.39 10.53
C GLY A 154 -7.84 -22.82 11.49
N THR A 155 -6.63 -22.28 11.34
CA THR A 155 -5.50 -22.54 12.25
C THR A 155 -5.74 -21.95 13.63
N VAL A 156 -6.19 -20.71 13.71
CA VAL A 156 -6.50 -20.02 14.97
C VAL A 156 -7.65 -20.72 15.71
N GLU A 157 -8.71 -21.12 14.99
CA GLU A 157 -9.84 -21.86 15.56
C GLU A 157 -9.39 -23.22 16.11
N ARG A 158 -8.57 -23.96 15.37
CA ARG A 158 -8.02 -25.26 15.80
C ARG A 158 -7.11 -25.15 17.02
N LEU A 159 -6.27 -24.12 17.06
CA LEU A 159 -5.36 -23.88 18.18
C LEU A 159 -6.08 -23.37 19.44
N GLY A 160 -7.18 -22.62 19.26
CA GLY A 160 -7.95 -22.03 20.35
C GLY A 160 -7.06 -21.20 21.27
N ARG A 161 -7.05 -21.52 22.58
CA ARG A 161 -6.25 -20.81 23.59
C ARG A 161 -4.73 -21.00 23.44
N ARG A 162 -4.27 -21.92 22.60
CA ARG A 162 -2.85 -22.11 22.32
C ARG A 162 -2.30 -21.03 21.38
N ALA A 163 -3.16 -20.35 20.63
CA ALA A 163 -2.76 -19.20 19.83
C ALA A 163 -2.64 -17.95 20.73
N PRO A 164 -1.63 -17.09 20.52
CA PRO A 164 -1.53 -15.80 21.20
C PRO A 164 -2.81 -14.97 21.04
N GLU A 165 -3.24 -14.31 22.12
CA GLU A 165 -4.48 -13.53 22.12
C GLU A 165 -4.48 -12.43 21.05
N ALA A 166 -3.36 -11.73 20.88
CA ALA A 166 -3.20 -10.70 19.88
C ALA A 166 -3.45 -11.20 18.44
N VAL A 167 -3.12 -12.46 18.16
CA VAL A 167 -3.35 -13.07 16.83
C VAL A 167 -4.76 -13.66 16.73
N ARG A 168 -5.26 -14.24 17.82
CA ARG A 168 -6.61 -14.79 17.89
C ARG A 168 -7.69 -13.72 17.75
N GLY A 169 -7.43 -12.51 18.26
CA GLY A 169 -8.35 -11.37 18.23
C GLY A 169 -8.33 -10.56 16.93
N LEU A 170 -7.53 -10.95 15.93
CA LEU A 170 -7.53 -10.28 14.64
C LEU A 170 -8.86 -10.48 13.90
N ALA A 171 -9.15 -9.58 12.96
CA ALA A 171 -10.40 -9.51 12.20
C ALA A 171 -10.51 -10.57 11.09
N TRP A 172 -10.07 -11.81 11.36
CA TRP A 172 -9.99 -12.91 10.38
C TRP A 172 -11.27 -13.13 9.57
N ARG A 173 -12.44 -13.02 10.22
CA ARG A 173 -13.75 -13.20 9.58
C ARG A 173 -14.12 -12.02 8.70
N ASP A 174 -13.79 -10.80 9.14
CA ASP A 174 -14.09 -9.58 8.41
C ASP A 174 -13.21 -9.50 7.15
N TRP A 175 -11.91 -9.81 7.26
CA TRP A 175 -11.02 -9.94 6.10
C TRP A 175 -11.52 -10.97 5.07
N GLN A 176 -12.06 -12.10 5.54
CA GLN A 176 -12.65 -13.10 4.66
C GLN A 176 -13.93 -12.57 3.97
N ALA A 177 -14.77 -11.83 4.69
CA ALA A 177 -15.99 -11.24 4.17
C ALA A 177 -15.68 -10.15 3.13
N ASP A 178 -14.74 -9.27 3.42
CA ASP A 178 -14.29 -8.19 2.54
C ASP A 178 -13.76 -8.71 1.21
N MET A 179 -13.01 -9.82 1.22
CA MET A 179 -12.51 -10.46 0.00
C MET A 179 -13.52 -11.41 -0.66
N GLY A 180 -14.64 -11.69 -0.01
CA GLY A 180 -15.59 -12.75 -0.38
C GLY A 180 -16.90 -12.26 -1.01
N GLY A 181 -17.22 -10.97 -0.92
CA GLY A 181 -18.51 -10.44 -1.36
C GLY A 181 -18.45 -8.98 -1.84
N PRO A 182 -19.59 -8.47 -2.36
CA PRO A 182 -19.68 -7.07 -2.76
C PRO A 182 -19.73 -6.18 -1.52
N GLY A 183 -18.65 -5.48 -1.24
CA GLY A 183 -18.58 -4.36 -0.32
C GLY A 183 -18.13 -3.10 -1.05
N LEU A 184 -18.40 -1.93 -0.46
CA LEU A 184 -17.99 -0.64 -1.01
C LEU A 184 -17.15 0.11 0.03
N ARG A 185 -16.07 0.70 -0.46
CA ARG A 185 -15.31 1.74 0.23
C ARG A 185 -15.29 2.92 -0.71
N ASP A 186 -16.22 3.84 -0.51
CA ASP A 186 -16.55 4.89 -1.47
C ASP A 186 -15.29 5.65 -1.91
N GLU A 187 -14.37 5.90 -0.96
CA GLU A 187 -13.09 6.55 -1.20
C GLU A 187 -12.17 5.76 -2.15
N LEU A 188 -12.05 4.45 -1.96
CA LEU A 188 -11.20 3.58 -2.79
C LEU A 188 -11.88 3.26 -4.13
N SER A 189 -13.18 2.98 -4.10
CA SER A 189 -14.00 2.68 -5.27
C SER A 189 -14.03 3.84 -6.26
N ALA A 190 -13.99 5.10 -5.79
CA ALA A 190 -13.93 6.27 -6.65
C ALA A 190 -12.57 6.46 -7.35
N LEU A 191 -11.48 5.95 -6.76
CA LEU A 191 -10.13 6.11 -7.30
C LEU A 191 -9.67 4.94 -8.18
N LEU A 192 -10.30 3.77 -8.03
CA LEU A 192 -9.95 2.55 -8.76
C LEU A 192 -10.70 2.45 -10.10
N PRO A 193 -10.04 2.01 -11.20
CA PRO A 193 -10.71 1.68 -12.46
C PRO A 193 -11.69 0.50 -12.32
N ASP A 194 -11.38 -0.44 -11.42
CA ASP A 194 -12.23 -1.57 -11.05
C ASP A 194 -12.65 -1.46 -9.57
N PRO A 195 -13.85 -0.95 -9.28
CA PRO A 195 -14.33 -0.78 -7.91
C PRO A 195 -14.38 -2.06 -7.09
N ALA A 196 -14.44 -3.24 -7.71
CA ALA A 196 -14.45 -4.53 -7.01
C ALA A 196 -13.11 -4.80 -6.27
N GLN A 197 -12.05 -4.07 -6.60
CA GLN A 197 -10.74 -4.18 -5.96
C GLN A 197 -10.64 -3.38 -4.65
N ALA A 198 -11.61 -2.51 -4.35
CA ALA A 198 -11.60 -1.66 -3.16
C ALA A 198 -11.57 -2.47 -1.85
N MET A 199 -12.43 -3.48 -1.72
CA MET A 199 -12.50 -4.29 -0.50
C MET A 199 -11.26 -5.17 -0.29
N PRO A 200 -10.74 -5.90 -1.29
CA PRO A 200 -9.47 -6.61 -1.15
C PRO A 200 -8.31 -5.71 -0.78
N LEU A 201 -8.26 -4.49 -1.34
CA LEU A 201 -7.21 -3.52 -1.06
C LEU A 201 -7.31 -3.01 0.39
N HIS A 202 -8.52 -2.74 0.86
CA HIS A 202 -8.77 -2.37 2.27
C HIS A 202 -8.34 -3.49 3.23
N ALA A 203 -8.77 -4.73 2.98
CA ALA A 203 -8.42 -5.87 3.82
C ALA A 203 -6.90 -6.10 3.84
N ALA A 204 -6.21 -5.97 2.70
CA ALA A 204 -4.76 -6.09 2.63
C ALA A 204 -4.05 -5.02 3.48
N LEU A 205 -4.56 -3.79 3.46
CA LEU A 205 -4.01 -2.70 4.27
C LEU A 205 -4.22 -2.94 5.77
N ASP A 206 -5.43 -3.34 6.17
CA ASP A 206 -5.75 -3.64 7.57
C ASP A 206 -4.92 -4.82 8.11
N ILE A 207 -4.71 -5.86 7.28
CA ILE A 207 -3.79 -6.96 7.60
C ILE A 207 -2.36 -6.44 7.81
N HIS A 208 -1.88 -5.53 6.94
CA HIS A 208 -0.55 -4.96 7.11
C HIS A 208 -0.40 -4.21 8.43
N ASP A 209 -1.36 -3.35 8.75
CA ASP A 209 -1.35 -2.55 9.98
C ASP A 209 -1.44 -3.44 11.23
N ALA A 210 -2.30 -4.45 11.20
CA ALA A 210 -2.45 -5.44 12.26
C ALA A 210 -1.18 -6.26 12.51
N LEU A 211 -0.41 -6.58 11.44
CA LEU A 211 0.84 -7.34 11.54
C LEU A 211 2.08 -6.48 11.73
N SER A 212 1.98 -5.14 11.58
CA SER A 212 3.09 -4.19 11.76
C SER A 212 3.80 -4.27 13.12
N PRO A 213 3.19 -4.71 14.23
CA PRO A 213 3.92 -4.92 15.48
C PRO A 213 4.79 -6.19 15.51
N ILE A 214 4.59 -7.11 14.56
CA ILE A 214 5.23 -8.44 14.53
C ILE A 214 6.45 -8.43 13.61
N LEU A 215 7.61 -8.07 14.16
CA LEU A 215 8.85 -7.90 13.38
C LEU A 215 9.43 -9.21 12.81
N ALA A 216 9.17 -10.35 13.45
CA ALA A 216 9.70 -11.65 13.05
C ALA A 216 8.61 -12.75 13.12
N PRO A 217 7.62 -12.75 12.21
CA PRO A 217 6.46 -13.65 12.28
C PRO A 217 6.86 -15.13 12.37
N ALA A 218 7.88 -15.56 11.62
CA ALA A 218 8.36 -16.93 11.60
C ALA A 218 8.91 -17.46 12.94
N THR A 219 9.15 -16.57 13.92
CA THR A 219 9.65 -16.95 15.26
C THR A 219 8.54 -17.10 16.30
N LEU A 220 7.28 -16.84 15.92
CA LEU A 220 6.15 -16.94 16.84
C LEU A 220 5.75 -18.39 17.10
N GLU A 221 5.44 -18.66 18.37
CA GLU A 221 4.82 -19.91 18.80
C GLU A 221 3.29 -19.80 18.75
N PRO A 222 2.57 -20.86 18.32
CA PRO A 222 3.10 -22.11 17.76
C PRO A 222 3.69 -21.95 16.34
N PRO A 223 4.62 -22.81 15.88
CA PRO A 223 5.35 -22.59 14.62
C PRO A 223 4.44 -22.57 13.39
N GLU A 224 3.36 -23.35 13.42
CA GLU A 224 2.32 -23.32 12.38
C GLU A 224 1.67 -21.94 12.22
N LEU A 225 1.52 -21.19 13.32
CA LEU A 225 1.03 -19.82 13.28
C LEU A 225 2.11 -18.85 12.78
N GLY A 226 3.35 -19.02 13.24
CA GLY A 226 4.47 -18.18 12.77
C GLY A 226 4.70 -18.28 11.26
N HIS A 227 4.67 -19.49 10.71
CA HIS A 227 4.76 -19.72 9.26
C HIS A 227 3.58 -19.12 8.49
N LEU A 228 2.36 -19.23 9.03
CA LEU A 228 1.18 -18.62 8.43
C LEU A 228 1.32 -17.09 8.37
N LEU A 229 1.68 -16.43 9.48
CA LEU A 229 1.82 -14.98 9.50
C LEU A 229 2.96 -14.48 8.60
N ALA A 230 4.03 -15.28 8.46
CA ALA A 230 5.12 -15.01 7.52
C ALA A 230 4.69 -15.10 6.04
N ARG A 231 3.58 -15.79 5.72
CA ARG A 231 2.95 -15.79 4.39
C ARG A 231 1.89 -14.70 4.25
N LEU A 232 1.12 -14.46 5.31
CA LEU A 232 0.02 -13.50 5.30
C LEU A 232 0.51 -12.07 5.04
N HIS A 233 1.59 -11.66 5.70
CA HIS A 233 2.09 -10.28 5.58
C HIS A 233 2.61 -9.97 4.16
N PRO A 234 3.44 -10.82 3.52
CA PRO A 234 3.81 -10.64 2.11
C PRO A 234 2.63 -10.72 1.15
N ALA A 235 1.66 -11.62 1.36
CA ALA A 235 0.48 -11.72 0.51
C ALA A 235 -0.35 -10.42 0.52
N ALA A 236 -0.49 -9.79 1.69
CA ALA A 236 -1.16 -8.49 1.80
C ALA A 236 -0.39 -7.38 1.06
N ALA A 237 0.94 -7.33 1.23
CA ALA A 237 1.78 -6.37 0.51
C ALA A 237 1.72 -6.55 -1.02
N ASP A 238 1.62 -7.79 -1.49
CA ASP A 238 1.53 -8.13 -2.91
C ASP A 238 0.19 -7.68 -3.52
N VAL A 239 -0.92 -7.81 -2.78
CA VAL A 239 -2.22 -7.24 -3.20
C VAL A 239 -2.13 -5.73 -3.37
N VAL A 240 -1.58 -5.01 -2.38
CA VAL A 240 -1.44 -3.55 -2.46
C VAL A 240 -0.57 -3.13 -3.66
N ALA A 241 0.58 -3.78 -3.84
CA ALA A 241 1.51 -3.45 -4.91
C ALA A 241 0.94 -3.76 -6.31
N THR A 242 0.29 -4.92 -6.48
CA THR A 242 -0.24 -5.37 -7.77
C THR A 242 -1.49 -4.59 -8.19
N ILE A 243 -2.39 -4.29 -7.27
CA ILE A 243 -3.57 -3.44 -7.54
C ILE A 243 -3.11 -2.04 -7.90
N THR A 244 -2.34 -1.37 -7.04
CA THR A 244 -1.95 0.04 -7.29
C THR A 244 -1.13 0.22 -8.54
N ARG A 245 -0.31 -0.77 -8.93
CA ARG A 245 0.41 -0.75 -10.20
C ARG A 245 -0.51 -0.84 -11.43
N GLY A 246 -1.63 -1.55 -11.33
CA GLY A 246 -2.56 -1.78 -12.44
C GLY A 246 -3.59 -0.67 -12.64
N VAL A 247 -3.43 0.45 -11.93
CA VAL A 247 -4.36 1.58 -11.80
C VAL A 247 -3.88 2.80 -12.55
#